data_AF-A0A2X3XXN1-F1
#
_entry.id   AF-A0A2X3XXN1-F1
#
_cell.length_a   1.000
_cell.length_b   1.000
_cell.length_c   1.000
_cell.angle_alpha   90.00
_cell.angle_beta   90.00
_cell.angle_gamma   90.00
#
_symmetry.space_group_name_H-M   'P 1'
#
loop_
_entity.id
_entity.type
_entity.pdbx_description
1 polymer ?
#
loop_
_entity_poly.entity_id
_entity_poly.type
_entity_poly.pdbx_seq_one_letter_code
_entity_poly.pdbx_strand_id
1 'polypeptide(L)'
;MTHFYDYTQTIELVSGLNSVSTLKKWRLKIEQLTGHAFQEDRIRTGKRSYSKVFLFTADDIEKLQRIADTKGNLGLDKAILKAYAPSRASPLSVNQKISRLTVQLKGLNQKVTDLTQQKQLLAIRIEQLSKQIEELEKPKKRKLFGK
;
A
#
# COMPACT_ATOMS: atom_id res chain seq x y z
N MET A 1 -7.00 2.31 -4.81
CA MET A 1 -6.42 2.82 -6.07
C MET A 1 -5.61 4.05 -5.72
N THR A 2 -4.34 4.12 -6.10
CA THR A 2 -3.49 5.29 -5.82
C THR A 2 -3.83 6.36 -6.86
N HIS A 3 -4.39 7.48 -6.43
CA HIS A 3 -4.67 8.61 -7.31
C HIS A 3 -3.40 9.42 -7.53
N PHE A 4 -3.13 9.73 -8.79
CA PHE A 4 -1.99 10.50 -9.23
C PHE A 4 -2.45 11.85 -9.75
N TYR A 5 -1.67 12.88 -9.45
CA TYR A 5 -1.95 14.26 -9.81
C TYR A 5 -0.81 14.80 -10.67
N ASP A 6 -1.14 15.49 -11.75
CA ASP A 6 -0.16 16.21 -12.55
C ASP A 6 0.23 17.55 -11.91
N TYR A 7 1.13 18.30 -12.57
CA TYR A 7 1.56 19.62 -12.09
C TYR A 7 0.42 20.63 -11.94
N THR A 8 -0.55 20.62 -12.84
CA THR A 8 -1.67 21.58 -12.84
C THR A 8 -2.63 21.29 -11.69
N GLN A 9 -3.01 20.03 -11.52
CA GLN A 9 -3.86 19.56 -10.43
C GLN A 9 -3.19 19.79 -9.07
N THR A 10 -1.88 19.55 -8.97
CA THR A 10 -1.14 19.76 -7.72
C THR A 10 -1.13 21.24 -7.29
N ILE A 11 -1.08 22.18 -8.24
CA ILE A 11 -1.11 23.63 -7.94
C ILE A 11 -2.47 24.07 -7.43
N GLU A 12 -3.55 23.52 -7.99
CA GLU A 12 -4.91 23.81 -7.53
C GLU A 12 -5.15 23.31 -6.10
N LEU A 13 -4.49 22.21 -5.72
CA LEU A 13 -4.65 21.57 -4.42
C LEU A 13 -3.72 22.14 -3.33
N VAL A 14 -2.55 22.69 -3.70
CA VAL A 14 -1.58 23.25 -2.75
C VAL A 14 -1.71 24.77 -2.66
N SER A 15 -2.31 25.22 -1.56
CA SER A 15 -2.44 26.66 -1.27
C SER A 15 -1.07 27.32 -1.08
N GLY A 16 -0.85 28.46 -1.73
CA GLY A 16 0.41 29.21 -1.67
C GLY A 16 1.52 28.72 -2.62
N LEU A 17 1.20 27.80 -3.54
CA LEU A 17 2.09 27.37 -4.63
C LEU A 17 1.54 27.82 -6.00
N ASN A 18 1.79 29.08 -6.37
CA ASN A 18 1.06 29.71 -7.48
C ASN A 18 1.62 29.41 -8.90
N SER A 19 2.60 28.52 -9.06
CA SER A 19 3.24 28.30 -10.37
C SER A 19 3.86 26.92 -10.54
N VAL A 20 3.65 26.34 -11.73
CA VAL A 20 4.28 25.10 -12.20
C VAL A 20 5.80 25.19 -12.14
N SER A 21 6.36 26.35 -12.44
CA SER A 21 7.80 26.57 -12.41
C SER A 21 8.35 26.46 -10.98
N THR A 22 7.59 26.96 -9.99
CA THR A 22 7.95 26.83 -8.56
C THR A 22 7.85 25.37 -8.12
N LEU A 23 6.78 24.67 -8.48
CA LEU A 23 6.62 23.25 -8.18
C LEU A 23 7.74 22.39 -8.81
N LYS A 24 8.13 22.66 -10.06
CA LYS A 24 9.25 21.99 -10.72
C LYS A 24 10.58 22.21 -9.99
N LYS A 25 10.84 23.44 -9.54
CA LYS A 25 12.04 23.77 -8.74
C LYS A 25 12.02 23.07 -7.39
N TRP A 26 10.86 23.03 -6.72
CA TRP A 26 10.70 22.33 -5.45
C TRP A 26 10.91 20.83 -5.61
N ARG A 27 10.29 20.20 -6.62
CA ARG A 27 10.50 18.78 -6.95
C ARG A 27 11.99 18.45 -7.09
N LEU A 28 12.72 19.20 -7.91
CA LEU A 28 14.16 19.02 -8.08
C LEU A 28 14.91 19.11 -6.76
N LYS A 29 14.55 20.09 -5.92
CA LYS A 29 15.22 20.31 -4.65
C LYS A 29 14.88 19.21 -3.62
N ILE A 30 13.66 18.69 -3.65
CA ILE A 30 13.23 17.54 -2.84
C ILE A 30 14.03 16.30 -3.25
N GLU A 31 14.11 15.99 -4.55
CA GLU A 31 14.92 14.88 -5.09
C GLU A 31 16.38 14.98 -4.61
N GLN A 32 16.98 16.17 -4.70
CA GLN A 32 18.36 16.41 -4.28
C GLN A 32 18.57 16.28 -2.77
N LEU A 33 17.68 16.85 -1.94
CA LEU A 33 17.87 16.90 -0.49
C LEU A 33 17.47 15.61 0.23
N THR A 34 16.56 14.83 -0.35
CA THR A 34 15.93 13.70 0.35
C THR A 34 16.13 12.37 -0.37
N GLY A 35 16.57 12.37 -1.62
CA GLY A 35 16.65 11.18 -2.46
C GLY A 35 15.27 10.59 -2.83
N HIS A 36 14.17 11.30 -2.53
CA HIS A 36 12.83 10.89 -2.91
C HIS A 36 12.67 10.93 -4.42
N ALA A 37 12.20 9.84 -5.03
CA ALA A 37 11.96 9.74 -6.47
C ALA A 37 10.46 9.87 -6.76
N PHE A 38 10.08 10.91 -7.50
CA PHE A 38 8.70 11.09 -7.96
C PHE A 38 8.39 10.15 -9.12
N GLN A 39 7.12 9.79 -9.28
CA GLN A 39 6.69 8.92 -10.37
C GLN A 39 6.79 9.65 -11.71
N GLU A 40 7.50 9.05 -12.67
CA GLU A 40 7.60 9.55 -14.04
C GLU A 40 6.53 8.94 -14.94
N ASP A 41 5.93 9.77 -15.77
CA ASP A 41 5.10 9.37 -16.90
C ASP A 41 5.58 10.07 -18.19
N ARG A 42 5.13 9.59 -19.35
CA ARG A 42 5.52 10.11 -20.67
C ARG A 42 4.30 10.52 -21.46
N ILE A 43 4.11 11.82 -21.62
CA ILE A 43 3.04 12.37 -22.44
C ILE A 43 3.57 12.63 -23.84
N ARG A 44 2.78 12.28 -24.85
CA ARG A 44 3.10 12.54 -26.26
C ARG A 44 2.87 14.02 -26.56
N THR A 45 3.96 14.75 -26.80
CA THR A 45 3.95 16.19 -27.07
C THR A 45 3.94 16.51 -28.57
N GLY A 46 4.17 15.51 -29.43
CA GLY A 46 4.11 15.68 -30.88
C GLY A 46 3.98 14.37 -31.66
N LYS A 47 4.10 14.42 -32.99
CA LYS A 47 3.94 13.24 -33.86
C LYS A 47 4.91 12.10 -33.53
N ARG A 48 6.14 12.40 -33.10
CA ARG A 48 7.16 11.39 -32.70
C ARG A 48 7.91 11.75 -31.41
N SER A 49 7.39 12.71 -30.63
CA SER A 49 8.10 13.27 -29.47
C SER A 49 7.30 13.04 -28.21
N TYR A 50 7.99 12.62 -27.16
CA TYR A 50 7.45 12.41 -25.82
C TYR A 50 8.16 13.32 -24.83
N SER A 51 7.41 13.93 -23.92
CA SER A 51 7.96 14.70 -22.80
C SER A 51 7.75 13.93 -21.51
N LYS A 52 8.77 13.96 -20.65
CA LYS A 52 8.67 13.44 -19.30
C LYS A 52 7.78 14.36 -18.46
N VAL A 53 6.82 13.78 -17.77
CA VAL A 53 5.95 14.46 -16.81
C VAL A 53 6.06 13.73 -15.48
N PHE A 54 5.97 14.46 -14.38
CA PHE A 54 6.02 13.88 -13.04
C PHE A 54 4.62 13.90 -12.44
N LEU A 55 4.29 12.81 -11.78
CA LEU A 55 3.03 12.61 -11.08
C LEU A 55 3.28 12.64 -9.57
N PHE A 56 2.34 13.25 -8.86
CA PHE A 56 2.34 13.41 -7.42
C PHE A 56 1.25 12.55 -6.81
N THR A 57 1.52 11.95 -5.66
CA THR A 57 0.49 11.21 -4.90
C THR A 57 -0.25 12.15 -3.94
N ALA A 58 -1.37 11.71 -3.38
CA ALA A 58 -2.05 12.46 -2.32
C ALA A 58 -1.12 12.76 -1.12
N ASP A 59 -0.23 11.82 -0.78
CA ASP A 59 0.76 11.96 0.29
C ASP A 59 1.85 12.99 -0.07
N ASP A 60 2.17 13.17 -1.35
CA ASP A 60 3.05 14.25 -1.81
C ASP A 60 2.39 15.61 -1.70
N ILE A 61 1.09 15.70 -2.04
CA ILE A 61 0.33 16.94 -1.93
C ILE A 61 0.30 17.43 -0.48
N GLU A 62 0.03 16.55 0.47
CA GLU A 62 0.07 16.90 1.90
C GLU A 62 1.45 17.41 2.34
N LYS A 63 2.54 16.75 1.89
CA LYS A 63 3.90 17.20 2.21
C LYS A 63 4.23 18.54 1.55
N LEU A 64 3.82 18.75 0.30
CA LEU A 64 4.00 20.00 -0.43
C LEU A 64 3.25 21.15 0.25
N GLN A 65 2.04 20.90 0.77
CA GLN A 65 1.30 21.87 1.57
C GLN A 65 2.05 22.22 2.85
N ARG A 66 2.56 21.22 3.59
CA ARG A 66 3.40 21.47 4.78
C ARG A 66 4.64 22.30 4.47
N ILE A 67 5.26 22.10 3.31
CA ILE A 67 6.38 22.95 2.86
C ILE A 67 5.87 24.37 2.60
N ALA A 68 4.73 24.53 1.92
CA ALA A 68 4.15 25.83 1.64
C ALA A 68 3.85 26.64 2.91
N ASP A 69 3.35 25.99 3.96
CA ASP A 69 3.03 26.62 5.24
C ASP A 69 4.29 26.99 6.02
N THR A 70 5.32 26.14 5.98
CA THR A 70 6.50 26.27 6.84
C THR A 70 7.68 27.01 6.19
N LYS A 71 7.69 27.16 4.85
CA LYS A 71 8.78 27.83 4.11
C LYS A 71 9.05 29.25 4.57
N GLY A 72 8.01 29.98 5.00
CA GLY A 72 8.12 31.38 5.45
C GLY A 72 8.93 31.52 6.74
N ASN A 73 8.85 30.54 7.64
CA ASN A 73 9.49 30.60 8.96
C ASN A 73 10.85 29.88 9.02
N LEU A 74 10.99 28.76 8.31
CA LEU A 74 12.17 27.88 8.41
C LEU A 74 13.10 27.98 7.21
N GLY A 75 12.66 28.61 6.12
CA GLY A 75 13.31 28.52 4.81
C GLY A 75 12.99 27.21 4.09
N LEU A 76 13.09 27.23 2.75
CA LEU A 76 12.65 26.14 1.88
C LEU A 76 13.33 24.80 2.19
N ASP A 77 14.64 24.79 2.40
CA ASP A 77 15.42 23.54 2.51
C ASP A 77 15.12 22.81 3.81
N LYS A 78 15.00 23.56 4.91
CA LYS A 78 14.60 23.02 6.21
C LYS A 78 13.14 22.57 6.19
N ALA A 79 12.26 23.30 5.50
CA ALA A 79 10.86 22.89 5.31
C ALA A 79 10.75 21.59 4.51
N ILE A 80 11.50 21.46 3.41
CA ILE A 80 11.59 20.22 2.61
C ILE A 80 12.09 19.08 3.48
N LEU A 81 13.22 19.26 4.18
CA LEU A 81 13.76 18.24 5.06
C LEU A 81 12.77 17.88 6.17
N LYS A 82 12.00 18.82 6.71
CA LYS A 82 11.00 18.51 7.74
C LYS A 82 9.81 17.71 7.19
N ALA A 83 9.36 18.02 5.98
CA ALA A 83 8.20 17.37 5.36
C ALA A 83 8.52 16.00 4.76
N TYR A 84 9.68 15.88 4.11
CA TYR A 84 10.14 14.68 3.40
C TYR A 84 11.25 13.92 4.14
N ALA A 85 11.69 14.36 5.33
CA ALA A 85 12.63 13.56 6.12
C ALA A 85 12.06 12.16 6.29
N PRO A 86 12.87 11.10 6.07
CA PRO A 86 12.50 9.77 6.50
C PRO A 86 12.24 9.89 8.00
N SER A 87 10.97 9.70 8.37
CA SER A 87 10.45 9.91 9.71
C SER A 87 11.47 9.45 10.76
N ARG A 88 12.14 10.41 11.42
CA ARG A 88 12.84 10.15 12.68
C ARG A 88 11.84 9.74 13.78
N ALA A 89 10.53 9.75 13.50
CA ALA A 89 9.45 9.39 14.40
C ALA A 89 9.05 7.90 14.30
N SER A 90 10.01 7.02 14.04
CA SER A 90 9.94 5.67 14.57
C SER A 90 11.27 5.35 15.26
N PRO A 91 11.29 5.03 16.56
CA PRO A 91 12.52 4.66 17.29
C PRO A 91 13.15 3.35 16.79
N LEU A 92 12.66 2.82 15.68
CA LEU A 92 13.08 1.58 15.07
C LEU A 92 13.72 1.89 13.73
N SER A 93 15.00 1.55 13.61
CA SER A 93 15.70 1.54 12.34
C SER A 93 14.94 0.71 11.31
N VAL A 94 15.16 0.98 10.03
CA VAL A 94 14.55 0.20 8.92
C VAL A 94 14.75 -1.30 9.14
N ASN A 95 15.93 -1.71 9.62
CA ASN A 95 16.24 -3.10 9.97
C ASN A 95 15.32 -3.64 11.08
N GLN A 96 15.05 -2.86 12.13
CA GLN A 96 14.13 -3.29 13.20
C GLN A 96 12.68 -3.41 12.71
N LYS A 97 12.25 -2.58 11.76
CA LYS A 97 10.93 -2.73 11.10
C LYS A 97 10.89 -3.99 10.25
N ILE A 98 11.94 -4.24 9.46
CA ILE A 98 12.08 -5.46 8.66
C ILE A 98 12.02 -6.68 9.58
N SER A 99 12.80 -6.73 10.66
CA SER A 99 12.80 -7.85 11.60
C SER A 99 11.41 -8.10 12.21
N ARG A 100 10.68 -7.04 12.60
CA ARG A 100 9.31 -7.18 13.11
C ARG A 100 8.35 -7.72 12.06
N LEU A 101 8.42 -7.19 10.84
CA LEU A 101 7.60 -7.68 9.72
C LEU A 101 7.93 -9.14 9.41
N THR A 102 9.21 -9.54 9.45
CA THR A 102 9.62 -10.95 9.28
C THR A 102 9.02 -11.86 10.35
N VAL A 103 9.04 -11.43 11.62
CA VAL A 103 8.44 -12.19 12.73
C VAL A 103 6.92 -12.31 12.55
N GLN A 104 6.24 -11.22 12.19
CA GLN A 104 4.81 -11.22 11.93
C GLN A 104 4.44 -12.13 10.75
N LEU A 105 5.20 -12.05 9.66
CA LEU A 105 5.00 -12.87 8.46
C LEU A 105 5.18 -14.36 8.78
N LYS A 106 6.21 -14.72 9.55
CA LYS A 106 6.41 -16.09 10.03
C LYS A 106 5.23 -16.58 10.88
N GLY A 107 4.73 -15.76 11.79
CA GLY A 107 3.56 -16.09 12.61
C GLY A 107 2.27 -16.26 11.80
N LEU A 108 2.05 -15.41 10.79
CA LEU A 108 0.92 -15.54 9.87
C LEU A 108 1.03 -16.81 9.02
N ASN A 109 2.22 -17.11 8.51
CA ASN A 109 2.44 -18.32 7.72
C ASN A 109 2.13 -19.58 8.54
N GLN A 110 2.55 -19.62 9.81
CA GLN A 110 2.22 -20.72 10.72
C GLN A 110 0.70 -20.85 10.95
N LYS A 111 -0.01 -19.73 11.17
CA LYS A 111 -1.46 -19.77 11.31
C LYS A 111 -2.15 -20.30 10.06
N VAL A 112 -1.66 -19.93 8.87
CA VAL A 112 -2.18 -20.44 7.60
C VAL A 112 -1.95 -21.94 7.48
N THR A 113 -0.77 -22.45 7.85
CA THR A 113 -0.51 -23.90 7.83
C THR A 113 -1.40 -24.66 8.80
N ASP A 114 -1.56 -24.16 10.03
CA ASP A 114 -2.38 -24.81 11.06
C ASP A 114 -3.85 -24.85 10.65
N LEU A 115 -4.39 -23.75 10.12
CA LEU A 115 -5.76 -23.69 9.60
C LEU A 115 -5.96 -24.63 8.40
N THR A 116 -4.95 -24.78 7.55
CA THR A 116 -5.02 -25.69 6.41
C THR A 116 -5.09 -27.15 6.87
N GLN A 117 -4.31 -27.53 7.87
CA GLN A 117 -4.36 -28.87 8.48
C GLN A 117 -5.71 -29.13 9.15
N GLN A 118 -6.22 -28.17 9.93
CA GLN A 118 -7.55 -28.29 10.56
C GLN A 118 -8.66 -28.49 9.53
N LYS A 119 -8.60 -27.74 8.42
CA LYS A 119 -9.56 -27.89 7.31
C LYS A 119 -9.53 -29.30 6.70
N GLN A 120 -8.34 -29.87 6.51
CA GLN A 120 -8.18 -31.24 5.99
C GLN A 120 -8.76 -32.28 6.96
N LEU A 121 -8.47 -32.16 8.25
CA LEU A 121 -8.99 -33.07 9.28
C LEU A 121 -10.52 -33.01 9.36
N LEU A 122 -11.10 -31.80 9.31
CA LEU A 122 -12.54 -31.62 9.29
C LEU A 122 -13.18 -32.24 8.03
N ALA A 123 -12.54 -32.12 6.86
CA ALA A 123 -13.02 -32.75 5.64
C ALA A 123 -13.06 -34.28 5.75
N ILE A 124 -12.00 -34.90 6.29
CA ILE A 124 -11.95 -36.34 6.55
C ILE A 124 -13.06 -36.74 7.53
N ARG A 125 -13.27 -35.96 8.59
CA ARG A 125 -14.31 -36.26 9.59
C ARG A 125 -15.72 -36.17 9.01
N ILE A 126 -15.99 -35.19 8.16
CA ILE A 126 -17.27 -35.05 7.45
C ILE A 126 -17.50 -36.27 6.54
N GLU A 127 -16.47 -36.73 5.84
CA GLU A 127 -16.58 -37.91 4.97
C GLU A 127 -16.90 -39.18 5.76
N GLN A 128 -16.22 -39.38 6.89
CA GLN A 128 -16.48 -40.51 7.80
C GLN A 128 -17.90 -40.48 8.37
N LEU A 129 -18.36 -39.31 8.84
CA LEU A 129 -19.72 -39.15 9.37
C LEU A 129 -20.77 -39.39 8.29
N SER A 130 -20.52 -38.91 7.06
CA SER A 130 -21.41 -39.15 5.92
C SER A 130 -21.54 -40.64 5.59
N LYS A 131 -20.43 -41.39 5.61
CA LYS A 131 -20.45 -42.86 5.44
C LYS A 131 -21.22 -43.56 6.55
N GLN A 132 -21.02 -43.15 7.81
CA GLN A 132 -21.76 -43.71 8.95
C GLN A 132 -23.26 -43.44 8.86
N ILE A 133 -23.68 -42.25 8.42
CA ILE A 133 -25.08 -41.92 8.19
C ILE A 133 -25.66 -42.83 7.10
N GLU A 134 -24.96 -42.99 5.97
CA GLU A 134 -25.42 -43.85 4.87
C GLU A 134 -25.58 -45.32 5.31
N GLU A 135 -24.65 -45.84 6.11
CA GLU A 135 -24.72 -47.19 6.68
C GLU A 135 -25.90 -47.36 7.65
N LEU A 136 -26.20 -46.34 8.46
CA LEU A 136 -27.34 -46.36 9.40
C LEU A 136 -28.70 -46.19 8.69
N GLU A 137 -28.73 -45.52 7.53
CA GLU A 137 -29.94 -45.36 6.72
C GLU A 137 -30.31 -46.61 5.90
N LYS A 138 -29.30 -47.39 5.45
CA LYS A 138 -29.50 -48.66 4.72
C LYS A 138 -30.45 -49.67 5.43
N PRO A 139 -30.33 -49.95 6.74
CA PRO A 139 -31.24 -50.87 7.42
C PRO A 139 -32.64 -50.29 7.68
N LYS A 140 -32.80 -48.96 7.75
CA LYS A 140 -34.12 -48.32 7.89
C LYS A 140 -34.96 -48.46 6.61
N LYS A 141 -34.34 -48.31 5.43
CA LYS A 141 -35.03 -48.53 4.15
C LYS A 141 -35.51 -49.98 3.99
N ARG A 142 -34.70 -50.97 4.39
CA ARG A 142 -35.10 -52.39 4.32
C ARG A 142 -36.29 -52.76 5.21
N LYS A 143 -36.48 -52.08 6.34
CA LYS A 143 -37.63 -52.32 7.24
C LYS A 143 -38.93 -51.61 6.82
N LEU A 144 -38.84 -50.55 6.03
CA LEU A 144 -40.01 -49.78 5.54
C LEU A 144 -40.67 -50.41 4.30
N PHE A 145 -39.94 -51.21 3.52
CA PHE A 145 -40.47 -51.93 2.35
C PHE A 145 -40.69 -53.43 2.60
N GLY A 146 -40.74 -53.84 3.87
CA GLY A 146 -40.92 -55.23 4.30
C GLY A 146 -42.24 -55.45 5.04
N LYS A 147 -43.37 -55.19 4.37
CA LYS A 147 -44.68 -55.79 4.62
C LYS A 147 -45.47 -55.79 3.32
#